data_AF-A0A1B9VBN7-F1
#
_entry.id   AF-A0A1B9VBN7-F1
#
_cell.length_a   1.000
_cell.length_b   1.000
_cell.length_c   1.000
_cell.angle_alpha   90.00
_cell.angle_beta   90.00
_cell.angle_gamma   90.00
#
_symmetry.space_group_name_H-M   'P 1'
#
loop_
_entity.id
_entity.type
_entity.pdbx_description
1 polymer ?
#
loop_
_entity_poly.entity_id
_entity_poly.type
_entity_poly.pdbx_seq_one_letter_code
_entity_poly.pdbx_strand_id
1 'polypeptide(L)'
;MVVEHLVNIGRRSAIVRTAHFLLELGTRLNLIGVGTPNSYPCPLSQYLLADALGLSAIHINRVLRQLREQDLMTFQKGIVHFKNLEKLIALADFQVGYLDQDEPIIRH
;
A
#
# COMPACT_ATOMS: atom_id res chain seq x y z
N MET A 1 2.27 10.30 -14.28
CA MET A 1 3.16 11.49 -14.29
C MET A 1 4.12 11.41 -13.10
N VAL A 2 5.44 11.37 -13.31
CA VAL A 2 6.45 11.14 -12.22
C VAL A 2 6.40 12.21 -11.11
N VAL A 3 5.96 13.42 -11.46
CA VAL A 3 5.86 14.57 -10.54
C VAL A 3 4.77 14.36 -9.48
N GLU A 4 3.67 13.68 -9.80
CA GLU A 4 2.60 13.37 -8.85
C GLU A 4 3.08 12.44 -7.73
N HIS A 5 3.95 11.49 -8.06
CA HIS A 5 4.54 10.56 -7.10
C HIS A 5 5.51 11.28 -6.14
N LEU A 6 6.34 12.20 -6.65
CA LEU A 6 7.27 12.99 -5.84
C LEU A 6 6.56 14.00 -4.91
N VAL A 7 5.48 14.63 -5.37
CA VAL A 7 4.68 15.56 -4.54
C VAL A 7 3.88 14.80 -3.47
N ASN A 8 3.38 13.60 -3.78
CA ASN A 8 2.72 12.71 -2.80
C ASN A 8 3.69 12.19 -1.73
N ILE A 9 4.96 11.97 -2.07
CA ILE A 9 6.01 11.54 -1.14
C ILE A 9 6.37 12.62 -0.11
N GLY A 10 6.25 13.91 -0.46
CA GLY A 10 6.68 15.04 0.37
C GLY A 10 5.66 15.58 1.38
N ARG A 11 4.34 15.41 1.12
CA ARG A 11 3.28 15.97 2.00
C ARG A 11 2.60 14.95 2.93
N ARG A 12 2.66 13.66 2.63
CA ARG A 12 2.03 12.60 3.44
C ARG A 12 3.02 12.09 4.49
N SER A 13 2.52 11.86 5.71
CA SER A 13 3.33 11.22 6.76
C SER A 13 3.73 9.79 6.36
N ALA A 14 4.79 9.26 6.97
CA ALA A 14 5.30 7.92 6.65
C ALA A 14 4.22 6.82 6.80
N ILE A 15 3.32 6.98 7.78
CA ILE A 15 2.19 6.06 8.00
C ILE A 15 1.16 6.12 6.86
N VAL A 16 0.78 7.32 6.41
CA VAL A 16 -0.17 7.52 5.31
C VAL A 16 0.42 6.98 4.00
N ARG A 17 1.70 7.27 3.72
CA ARG A 17 2.39 6.77 2.52
C ARG A 17 2.48 5.24 2.48
N THR A 18 2.78 4.62 3.62
CA THR A 18 2.88 3.16 3.72
C THR A 18 1.50 2.51 3.57
N ALA A 19 0.47 3.04 4.23
CA ALA A 19 -0.90 2.56 4.11
C ALA A 19 -1.40 2.63 2.65
N HIS A 20 -1.19 3.78 2.00
CA HIS A 20 -1.56 3.97 0.60
C HIS A 20 -0.86 2.99 -0.34
N PHE A 21 0.46 2.82 -0.19
CA PHE A 21 1.24 1.89 -1.00
C PHE A 21 0.73 0.44 -0.87
N LEU A 22 0.40 0.00 0.35
CA LEU A 22 -0.08 -1.36 0.59
C LEU A 22 -1.52 -1.55 0.07
N LEU A 23 -2.39 -0.53 0.18
CA LEU A 23 -3.72 -0.54 -0.44
C LEU A 23 -3.65 -0.63 -1.97
N GLU A 24 -2.78 0.17 -2.57
CA GLU A 24 -2.57 0.19 -4.02
C GLU A 24 -2.03 -1.14 -4.53
N LEU A 25 -1.02 -1.70 -3.87
CA LEU A 25 -0.47 -3.01 -4.21
C LEU A 25 -1.54 -4.12 -4.09
N GLY A 26 -2.33 -4.10 -3.01
CA GLY A 26 -3.43 -5.05 -2.82
C GLY A 26 -4.49 -4.94 -3.90
N THR A 27 -4.85 -3.72 -4.31
CA THR A 27 -5.85 -3.49 -5.36
C THR A 27 -5.35 -3.99 -6.71
N ARG A 28 -4.10 -3.68 -7.08
CA ARG A 28 -3.47 -4.18 -8.33
C ARG A 28 -3.38 -5.71 -8.38
N LEU A 29 -3.06 -6.35 -7.25
CA LEU A 29 -2.99 -7.81 -7.18
C LEU A 29 -4.39 -8.45 -7.27
N ASN A 30 -5.40 -7.83 -6.65
CA ASN A 30 -6.78 -8.31 -6.72
C ASN A 30 -7.32 -8.27 -8.16
N LEU A 31 -7.01 -7.20 -8.91
CA LEU A 31 -7.40 -7.07 -10.33
C LEU A 31 -6.91 -8.24 -11.21
N ILE A 32 -5.79 -8.87 -10.87
CA ILE A 32 -5.25 -10.04 -11.58
C ILE A 32 -5.57 -11.38 -10.88
N GLY A 33 -6.50 -11.39 -9.92
CA GLY A 33 -6.95 -12.59 -9.22
C GLY A 33 -6.03 -13.08 -8.09
N VAL A 34 -5.10 -12.24 -7.59
CA VAL A 34 -4.20 -12.59 -6.50
C VAL A 34 -4.66 -11.97 -5.19
N GLY A 35 -4.95 -12.83 -4.20
CA GLY A 35 -5.41 -12.40 -2.88
C GLY A 35 -6.94 -12.25 -2.79
N THR A 36 -7.38 -11.45 -1.83
CA THR A 36 -8.79 -11.12 -1.55
C THR A 36 -8.91 -9.61 -1.33
N PRO A 37 -10.13 -9.06 -1.22
CA PRO A 37 -10.31 -7.63 -0.92
C PRO A 37 -9.57 -7.16 0.34
N ASN A 38 -9.34 -8.05 1.30
CA ASN A 38 -8.79 -7.70 2.61
C ASN A 38 -7.40 -8.31 2.88
N SER A 39 -6.81 -9.05 1.94
CA SER A 39 -5.52 -9.69 2.18
C SER A 39 -4.82 -10.14 0.90
N TYR A 40 -3.50 -10.09 0.87
CA TYR A 40 -2.72 -10.60 -0.26
C TYR A 40 -1.33 -11.07 0.18
N PRO A 41 -0.71 -11.99 -0.58
CA PRO A 41 0.68 -12.36 -0.37
C PRO A 41 1.60 -11.22 -0.81
N CYS A 42 2.53 -10.84 0.06
CA CYS A 42 3.51 -9.78 -0.16
C CYS A 42 4.91 -10.31 0.19
N PRO A 43 5.71 -10.75 -0.80
CA PRO A 43 7.06 -11.26 -0.56
C PRO A 43 8.09 -10.14 -0.29
N LEU A 44 7.66 -8.87 -0.22
CA LEU A 44 8.55 -7.75 0.02
C LEU A 44 9.05 -7.73 1.47
N SER A 45 10.37 -7.63 1.62
CA SER A 45 10.98 -7.41 2.93
C SER A 45 10.79 -5.96 3.40
N GLN A 46 10.99 -5.70 4.69
CA GLN A 46 10.97 -4.34 5.23
C GLN A 46 12.04 -3.43 4.58
N TYR A 47 13.15 -4.01 4.11
CA TYR A 47 14.18 -3.28 3.36
C TYR A 47 13.67 -2.85 1.98
N LEU A 48 13.03 -3.74 1.23
CA LEU A 48 12.46 -3.40 -0.08
C LEU A 48 11.32 -2.38 0.04
N LEU A 49 10.49 -2.48 1.08
CA LEU A 49 9.50 -1.46 1.39
C LEU A 49 10.14 -0.11 1.72
N ALA A 50 11.24 -0.13 2.49
CA ALA A 50 11.99 1.06 2.86
C ALA A 50 12.54 1.77 1.63
N ASP A 51 13.18 1.02 0.72
CA ASP A 51 13.72 1.56 -0.53
C ASP A 51 12.61 2.17 -1.40
N ALA A 52 11.50 1.44 -1.58
CA ALA A 52 10.36 1.92 -2.37
C ALA A 52 9.71 3.19 -1.79
N LEU A 53 9.74 3.33 -0.47
CA LEU A 53 9.15 4.46 0.25
C LEU A 53 10.19 5.51 0.67
N GLY A 54 11.47 5.40 0.28
CA GLY A 54 12.50 6.35 0.72
C GLY A 54 12.55 6.51 2.25
N LEU A 55 12.34 5.42 2.99
CA LEU A 55 12.38 5.35 4.45
C LEU A 55 13.52 4.41 4.87
N SER A 56 13.99 4.49 6.10
CA SER A 56 14.87 3.44 6.62
C SER A 56 14.06 2.21 7.01
N ALA A 57 14.68 1.02 7.00
CA ALA A 57 14.02 -0.22 7.42
C ALA A 57 13.46 -0.14 8.86
N ILE A 58 14.18 0.52 9.77
CA ILE A 58 13.71 0.75 11.15
C ILE A 58 12.47 1.68 11.17
N HIS A 59 12.41 2.68 10.30
CA HIS A 59 11.24 3.54 10.18
C HIS A 59 10.04 2.75 9.63
N ILE A 60 10.22 1.92 8.60
CA ILE A 60 9.18 1.01 8.12
C ILE A 60 8.68 0.09 9.22
N ASN A 61 9.58 -0.51 10.00
CA ASN A 61 9.20 -1.36 11.12
C ASN A 61 8.28 -0.62 12.12
N ARG A 62 8.65 0.63 12.49
CA ARG A 62 7.84 1.48 13.37
C ARG A 62 6.47 1.80 12.77
N VAL A 63 6.41 2.11 11.48
CA VAL A 63 5.14 2.39 10.79
C VAL A 63 4.23 1.16 10.77
N LEU A 64 4.76 0.00 10.38
CA LEU A 64 3.99 -1.25 10.38
C LEU A 64 3.51 -1.63 11.78
N ARG A 65 4.33 -1.36 12.81
CA ARG A 65 3.92 -1.52 14.21
C ARG A 65 2.78 -0.57 14.58
N GLN A 66 2.85 0.70 14.22
CA GLN A 66 1.78 1.67 14.50
C GLN A 66 0.46 1.28 13.81
N LEU A 67 0.51 0.88 12.53
CA LEU A 67 -0.66 0.42 11.80
C LEU A 67 -1.31 -0.81 12.44
N ARG A 68 -0.49 -1.71 13.01
CA ARG A 68 -0.97 -2.87 13.77
C ARG A 68 -1.57 -2.48 15.12
N GLU A 69 -0.91 -1.58 15.87
CA GLU A 69 -1.40 -1.11 17.19
C GLU A 69 -2.72 -0.33 17.07
N GLN A 70 -2.98 0.30 15.92
CA GLN A 70 -4.25 0.95 15.62
C GLN A 70 -5.33 0.01 15.07
N ASP A 71 -5.07 -1.30 15.00
CA ASP A 71 -5.96 -2.32 14.44
C ASP A 71 -6.40 -2.03 12.99
N LEU A 72 -5.52 -1.40 12.21
CA LEU A 72 -5.79 -1.07 10.81
C LEU A 72 -5.34 -2.20 9.88
N MET A 73 -4.13 -2.70 10.08
CA MET A 73 -3.59 -3.80 9.27
C MET A 73 -2.43 -4.54 9.93
N THR A 74 -2.14 -5.74 9.43
CA THR A 74 -0.93 -6.49 9.76
C THR A 74 -0.11 -6.80 8.52
N PHE A 75 1.21 -6.83 8.69
CA PHE A 75 2.14 -7.39 7.72
C PHE A 75 3.03 -8.38 8.46
N GLN A 76 2.74 -9.67 8.30
CA GLN A 76 3.44 -10.75 8.98
C GLN A 76 3.48 -12.00 8.13
N LYS A 77 4.58 -12.76 8.22
CA LYS A 77 4.76 -14.02 7.50
C LYS A 77 4.51 -13.91 5.98
N GLY A 78 4.91 -12.79 5.37
CA GLY A 78 4.73 -12.54 3.94
C GLY A 78 3.29 -12.28 3.52
N ILE A 79 2.38 -11.99 4.45
CA ILE A 79 0.98 -11.69 4.18
C ILE A 79 0.65 -10.29 4.70
N VAL A 80 -0.03 -9.50 3.86
CA VAL A 80 -0.70 -8.26 4.24
C VAL A 80 -2.16 -8.57 4.50
N HIS A 81 -2.70 -8.07 5.61
CA HIS A 81 -4.10 -8.24 5.98
C HIS A 81 -4.68 -6.94 6.54
N PHE A 82 -5.74 -6.44 5.91
CA PHE A 82 -6.47 -5.24 6.32
C PHE A 82 -7.51 -5.62 7.37
N LYS A 83 -7.28 -5.18 8.62
CA LYS A 83 -8.18 -5.42 9.76
C LYS A 83 -9.36 -4.48 9.74
N ASN A 84 -9.11 -3.23 9.37
CA ASN A 84 -10.14 -2.23 9.17
C ASN A 84 -9.89 -1.47 7.87
N LEU A 85 -10.38 -2.04 6.75
CA LEU A 85 -10.14 -1.51 5.41
C LEU A 85 -10.69 -0.09 5.25
N GLU A 86 -11.89 0.18 5.76
CA GLU A 86 -12.54 1.49 5.67
C GLU A 86 -11.70 2.58 6.36
N LYS A 87 -11.28 2.34 7.61
CA LYS A 87 -10.40 3.29 8.32
C LYS A 87 -9.04 3.44 7.66
N LEU A 88 -8.49 2.36 7.09
CA LEU A 88 -7.20 2.41 6.39
C LEU A 88 -7.30 3.24 5.10
N ILE A 89 -8.40 3.11 4.34
CA ILE A 89 -8.70 3.94 3.17
C ILE A 89 -8.83 5.41 3.56
N ALA A 90 -9.56 5.72 4.63
CA ALA A 90 -9.73 7.08 5.13
C ALA A 90 -8.40 7.68 5.60
N LEU A 91 -7.56 6.91 6.31
CA LEU A 91 -6.22 7.34 6.72
C LEU A 91 -5.33 7.64 5.52
N ALA A 92 -5.37 6.78 4.51
CA ALA A 92 -4.54 6.88 3.33
C ALA A 92 -5.00 7.95 2.32
N ASP A 93 -6.23 8.45 2.47
CA ASP A 93 -6.93 9.22 1.43
C ASP A 93 -6.82 8.50 0.08
N PHE A 94 -7.18 7.21 0.09
CA PHE A 94 -7.00 6.30 -1.04
C PHE A 94 -8.25 6.27 -1.92
N GLN A 95 -8.09 6.54 -3.21
CA GLN A 95 -9.15 6.46 -4.21
C GLN A 95 -8.83 5.37 -5.23
N VAL A 96 -9.74 4.39 -5.37
CA VAL A 96 -9.58 3.24 -6.27
C VAL A 96 -9.63 3.67 -7.76
N GLY A 97 -10.34 4.76 -8.07
CA GLY A 97 -10.70 5.16 -9.45
C GLY A 97 -9.55 5.60 -10.37
N TYR A 98 -8.30 5.56 -9.92
CA TYR A 98 -7.14 5.81 -10.80
C TYR A 98 -6.67 4.56 -11.56
N LEU A 99 -7.03 3.35 -11.08
CA LEU A 99 -6.61 2.10 -11.72
C LEU A 99 -7.47 1.72 -12.95
N ASP A 100 -8.59 2.41 -13.16
CA ASP A 100 -9.49 2.20 -14.32
C ASP A 100 -9.06 2.98 -15.57
N GLN A 101 -7.99 3.78 -15.52
CA GLN A 101 -7.49 4.53 -16.69
C GLN A 101 -6.44 3.80 -17.54
N ASP A 102 -6.00 2.61 -17.13
CA ASP A 102 -5.22 1.73 -18.00
C ASP A 102 -6.19 0.80 -18.77
N GLU A 103 -6.95 1.39 -19.69
CA GLU A 103 -7.63 0.64 -20.76
C GLU A 103 -6.55 -0.16 -21.50
N PRO A 104 -6.70 -1.49 -21.70
CA PRO A 104 -5.65 -2.28 -22.30
C PRO A 104 -5.39 -1.82 -23.74
N ILE A 105 -4.19 -1.29 -24.00
CA ILE A 105 -3.69 -0.94 -25.35
C ILE A 105 -3.42 -2.19 -26.20
N ILE A 106 -4.07 -3.32 -25.93
CA ILE A 106 -3.93 -4.52 -26.75
C ILE A 106 -5.27 -4.80 -27.43
N ARG A 107 -5.52 -4.02 -28.49
CA ARG A 107 -6.28 -4.48 -29.65
C ARG A 107 -5.29 -5.19 -30.57
N HIS A 108 -5.41 -6.50 -30.71
CA HIS A 108 -5.15 -7.23 -31.95
C HIS A 108 -5.89 -8.57 -31.91
#